data_AF-B0E5Y4-F1
#
_entry.id   AF-B0E5Y4-F1
#
_cell.length_a   1.000
_cell.length_b   1.000
_cell.length_c   1.000
_cell.angle_alpha   90.00
_cell.angle_beta   90.00
_cell.angle_gamma   90.00
#
_symmetry.space_group_name_H-M   'P 1'
#
loop_
_entity.id
_entity.type
_entity.pdbx_description
1 polymer ?
#
loop_
_entity_poly.entity_id
_entity_poly.type
_entity_poly.pdbx_seq_one_letter_code
_entity_poly.pdbx_strand_id
1 'polypeptide(L)'
;MTVFCIKGTNNMNIILSKEEVKQKEKKGLLERYAEDRLTQYLKDKLEEKDFYKQIYSKDSQLEPVDLSKYSYRLLASRDNVKSVSQEKLKTIFEYKMKMIEEVPRFNGRYPYDFTAQTNLERIGEKIEFDPIPINDTLPDYCNGRVDILWLYVNGDEPNWKREFGKYVEGDIPQIRYRDYETIKYSMRSVFENVPFELHWHLIVQDEYQIPSFLNKSKLIYYNSESTPDSLRVIYHRDFFPKEASLPTFNSNAIEAALANLKGINECFIYLNDDMLINSPIHASNIFDKDGKMRVYQKTWVAPFLFRNKYNQWDRTISNANEQMNKVFNVDKRRHYIAHHCYFFRKSNLKRLYNDLYQPLLESMKKRTRSDTDLALPFLQGNYLLEQGLGVPMFETNPILVYYSIEEGILKNQNLLKEIKMKKTPFVCVNDNFNGKDMYLVDEAISFFKSEMDKIYPKKTPFEI
;
A
#
# COMPACT_ATOMS: atom_id res chain seq x y z
N MET A 1 -32.53 -26.41 36.33
CA MET A 1 -32.02 -25.24 37.07
C MET A 1 -31.12 -24.47 36.11
N THR A 2 -31.63 -23.32 35.70
CA THR A 2 -31.08 -22.18 34.96
C THR A 2 -29.84 -22.38 34.08
N VAL A 3 -30.12 -22.37 32.76
CA VAL A 3 -29.24 -22.00 31.65
C VAL A 3 -28.76 -20.56 31.84
N PHE A 4 -27.45 -20.33 31.76
CA PHE A 4 -26.92 -18.98 31.49
C PHE A 4 -26.42 -18.90 30.05
N CYS A 5 -27.10 -18.03 29.32
CA CYS A 5 -26.86 -17.66 27.94
C CYS A 5 -26.18 -16.29 27.93
N ILE A 6 -25.04 -16.18 27.24
CA ILE A 6 -24.54 -14.92 26.70
C ILE A 6 -24.41 -15.13 25.18
N LYS A 7 -25.37 -14.56 24.44
CA LYS A 7 -25.47 -14.42 22.97
C LYS A 7 -24.12 -14.06 22.30
N GLY A 8 -23.70 -14.61 21.16
CA GLY A 8 -24.21 -15.67 20.26
C GLY A 8 -23.05 -16.18 19.37
N THR A 9 -22.80 -17.51 19.32
CA THR A 9 -23.13 -18.52 18.28
C THR A 9 -22.23 -18.44 17.01
N ASN A 10 -21.35 -19.39 16.63
CA ASN A 10 -21.45 -20.87 16.57
C ASN A 10 -20.14 -21.67 16.86
N ASN A 11 -20.26 -22.64 17.77
CA ASN A 11 -19.76 -24.04 17.86
C ASN A 11 -18.28 -24.44 17.68
N MET A 12 -17.56 -24.54 18.81
CA MET A 12 -16.97 -25.81 19.30
C MET A 12 -16.91 -25.77 20.83
N ASN A 13 -17.55 -26.74 21.50
CA ASN A 13 -17.53 -26.89 22.96
C ASN A 13 -16.37 -27.80 23.38
N ILE A 14 -15.41 -27.29 24.14
CA ILE A 14 -14.49 -28.13 24.91
C ILE A 14 -15.03 -28.18 26.34
N ILE A 15 -15.47 -29.36 26.78
CA ILE A 15 -15.95 -29.59 28.15
C ILE A 15 -14.73 -29.74 29.05
N LEU A 16 -14.59 -28.86 30.05
CA LEU A 16 -13.66 -29.02 31.17
C LEU A 16 -14.47 -28.96 32.46
N SER A 17 -14.28 -29.93 33.35
CA SER A 17 -14.90 -29.89 34.68
C SER A 17 -14.19 -28.83 35.54
N LYS A 18 -14.94 -28.16 36.42
CA LYS A 18 -14.45 -27.07 37.27
C LYS A 18 -13.36 -27.49 38.25
N GLU A 19 -13.17 -28.80 38.48
CA GLU A 19 -12.21 -29.34 39.43
C GLU A 19 -10.78 -29.39 38.86
N GLU A 20 -10.60 -29.57 37.55
CA GLU A 20 -9.27 -29.63 36.93
C GLU A 20 -8.62 -28.25 36.74
N VAL A 21 -9.44 -27.21 36.53
CA VAL A 21 -8.98 -25.83 36.30
C VAL A 21 -8.51 -25.16 37.59
N LYS A 22 -8.96 -25.63 38.77
CA LYS A 22 -8.59 -25.03 40.06
C LYS A 22 -7.18 -25.41 40.55
N GLN A 23 -6.51 -26.42 39.98
CA GLN A 23 -5.25 -26.91 40.54
C GLN A 23 -3.95 -26.33 39.94
N LYS A 24 -3.96 -25.55 38.86
CA LYS A 24 -2.69 -25.01 38.31
C LYS A 24 -2.82 -23.61 37.75
N GLU A 25 -2.37 -22.62 38.52
CA GLU A 25 -2.04 -21.26 38.08
C GLU A 25 -0.80 -21.22 37.15
N LYS A 26 -0.81 -21.94 36.03
CA LYS A 26 0.26 -21.86 35.01
C LYS A 26 -0.34 -21.82 33.60
N LYS A 27 -0.65 -20.61 33.15
CA LYS A 27 -1.15 -20.27 31.80
C LYS A 27 -0.35 -20.95 30.66
N GLY A 28 0.98 -21.03 30.80
CA GLY A 28 1.87 -21.65 29.80
C GLY A 28 1.88 -23.19 29.74
N LEU A 29 1.09 -23.89 30.57
CA LEU A 29 0.92 -25.35 30.51
C LEU A 29 -0.39 -25.73 29.79
N LEU A 30 -1.42 -24.89 29.93
CA LEU A 30 -2.68 -24.98 29.17
C LEU A 30 -2.48 -24.71 27.68
N GLU A 31 -1.63 -23.74 27.33
CA GLU A 31 -1.27 -23.42 25.94
C GLU A 31 -0.52 -24.57 25.27
N ARG A 32 0.50 -25.13 25.95
CA ARG A 32 1.25 -26.30 25.46
C ARG A 32 0.37 -27.55 25.33
N TYR A 33 -0.54 -27.78 26.27
CA TYR A 33 -1.47 -28.92 26.22
C TYR A 33 -2.52 -28.77 25.10
N ALA A 34 -2.99 -27.55 24.83
CA ALA A 34 -3.85 -27.27 23.69
C ALA A 34 -3.12 -27.43 22.34
N GLU A 35 -1.85 -27.03 22.26
CA GLU A 35 -1.00 -27.22 21.07
C GLU A 35 -0.68 -28.70 20.80
N ASP A 36 -0.36 -29.48 21.82
CA ASP A 36 -0.08 -30.92 21.68
C ASP A 36 -1.35 -31.70 21.27
N ARG A 37 -2.52 -31.34 21.81
CA ARG A 37 -3.82 -31.87 21.38
C ARG A 37 -4.17 -31.50 19.94
N LEU A 38 -3.91 -30.26 19.52
CA LEU A 38 -4.11 -29.82 18.14
C LEU A 38 -3.16 -30.54 17.18
N THR A 39 -1.89 -30.71 17.57
CA THR A 39 -0.89 -31.43 16.77
C THR A 39 -1.26 -32.91 16.61
N GLN A 40 -1.68 -33.55 17.69
CA GLN A 40 -2.13 -34.96 17.65
C GLN A 40 -3.40 -35.10 16.81
N TYR A 41 -4.39 -34.20 16.98
CA TYR A 41 -5.60 -34.18 16.16
C TYR A 41 -5.27 -34.04 14.66
N LEU A 42 -4.34 -33.15 14.29
CA LEU A 42 -3.93 -32.96 12.91
C LEU A 42 -3.17 -34.18 12.35
N LYS A 43 -2.34 -34.85 13.16
CA LYS A 43 -1.67 -36.11 12.78
C LYS A 43 -2.70 -37.23 12.55
N ASP A 44 -3.63 -37.42 13.48
CA ASP A 44 -4.67 -38.44 13.39
C ASP A 44 -5.59 -38.20 12.18
N LYS A 45 -5.85 -36.93 11.82
CA LYS A 45 -6.65 -36.56 10.64
C LYS A 45 -5.90 -36.62 9.31
N LEU A 46 -4.57 -36.52 9.30
CA LEU A 46 -3.74 -36.71 8.11
C LEU A 46 -3.68 -38.18 7.64
N GLU A 47 -3.99 -39.12 8.52
CA GLU A 47 -4.00 -40.56 8.26
C GLU A 47 -5.38 -41.08 7.78
N GLU A 48 -6.46 -40.33 7.98
CA GLU A 48 -7.81 -40.66 7.49
C GLU A 48 -7.98 -40.26 6.01
N LYS A 49 -7.90 -41.25 5.10
CA LYS A 49 -7.98 -41.09 3.64
C LYS A 49 -9.22 -40.36 3.07
N ASP A 50 -10.31 -40.23 3.83
CA ASP A 50 -11.58 -39.67 3.35
C ASP A 50 -12.12 -38.50 4.22
N PHE A 51 -11.33 -37.98 5.16
CA PHE A 51 -11.75 -36.89 6.05
C PHE A 51 -12.24 -35.65 5.27
N TYR A 52 -11.56 -35.32 4.17
CA TYR A 52 -11.92 -34.18 3.32
C TYR A 52 -13.24 -34.38 2.57
N LYS A 53 -13.63 -35.62 2.23
CA LYS A 53 -14.94 -35.89 1.59
C LYS A 53 -16.10 -35.78 2.60
N GLN A 54 -15.85 -36.06 3.87
CA GLN A 54 -16.89 -36.02 4.91
C GLN A 54 -17.25 -34.61 5.38
N ILE A 55 -16.35 -33.61 5.26
CA ILE A 55 -16.66 -32.21 5.61
C ILE A 55 -17.43 -31.49 4.50
N TYR A 56 -17.30 -31.96 3.26
CA TYR A 56 -17.83 -31.27 2.08
C TYR A 56 -18.85 -32.11 1.28
N SER A 57 -19.32 -33.24 1.81
CA SER A 57 -20.48 -33.94 1.23
C SER A 57 -21.76 -33.18 1.57
N LYS A 58 -22.70 -33.12 0.63
CA LYS A 58 -24.00 -32.44 0.81
C LYS A 58 -24.82 -32.95 2.01
N ASP A 59 -24.46 -34.11 2.58
CA ASP A 59 -25.19 -34.80 3.64
C ASP A 59 -24.47 -34.79 5.00
N SER A 60 -23.32 -34.13 5.13
CA SER A 60 -22.67 -34.00 6.45
C SER A 60 -23.35 -32.91 7.28
N GLN A 61 -23.95 -33.26 8.41
CA GLN A 61 -24.51 -32.32 9.41
C GLN A 61 -23.46 -31.48 10.15
N LEU A 62 -22.21 -31.45 9.67
CA LEU A 62 -21.14 -30.66 10.25
C LEU A 62 -21.09 -29.29 9.56
N GLU A 63 -21.52 -28.23 10.26
CA GLU A 63 -21.27 -26.87 9.79
C GLU A 63 -19.76 -26.59 9.73
N PRO A 64 -19.25 -25.86 8.72
CA PRO A 64 -17.84 -25.49 8.64
C PRO A 64 -17.48 -24.56 9.80
N VAL A 65 -16.88 -25.11 10.85
CA VAL A 65 -16.32 -24.28 11.94
C VAL A 65 -15.13 -23.51 11.36
N ASP A 66 -15.15 -22.18 11.49
CA ASP A 66 -14.14 -21.25 10.98
C ASP A 66 -12.79 -21.41 11.72
N LEU A 67 -12.06 -22.48 11.41
CA LEU A 67 -10.74 -22.81 11.94
C LEU A 67 -9.65 -21.78 11.51
N SER A 68 -9.98 -20.86 10.61
CA SER A 68 -9.07 -19.79 10.17
C SER A 68 -8.72 -18.84 11.33
N LYS A 69 -9.65 -18.62 12.27
CA LYS A 69 -9.44 -17.75 13.44
C LYS A 69 -8.56 -18.35 14.53
N TYR A 70 -8.57 -19.67 14.70
CA TYR A 70 -7.76 -20.36 15.71
C TYR A 70 -6.29 -20.50 15.29
N SER A 71 -6.03 -20.79 14.01
CA SER A 71 -4.65 -20.85 13.47
C SER A 71 -3.97 -19.47 13.43
N TYR A 72 -4.73 -18.39 13.25
CA TYR A 72 -4.20 -17.03 13.22
C TYR A 72 -3.73 -16.52 14.59
N ARG A 73 -4.46 -16.81 15.68
CA ARG A 73 -4.13 -16.27 17.01
C ARG A 73 -2.94 -16.94 17.70
N LEU A 74 -2.65 -18.20 17.38
CA LEU A 74 -1.52 -18.94 17.98
C LEU A 74 -0.17 -18.58 17.33
N LEU A 75 -0.15 -18.23 16.04
CA LEU A 75 1.08 -18.02 15.26
C LEU A 75 1.41 -16.54 14.96
N ALA A 76 0.50 -15.61 15.23
CA ALA A 76 0.69 -14.19 14.90
C ALA A 76 1.51 -13.37 15.93
N SER A 77 1.94 -13.97 17.04
CA SER A 77 2.94 -13.32 17.90
C SER A 77 4.34 -13.81 17.53
N ARG A 78 5.24 -12.86 17.27
CA ARG A 78 6.66 -13.11 16.94
C ARG A 78 7.40 -13.90 18.04
N ASP A 79 6.83 -13.91 19.25
CA ASP A 79 7.35 -14.61 20.42
C ASP A 79 6.91 -16.09 20.49
N ASN A 80 5.81 -16.49 19.86
CA ASN A 80 5.34 -17.88 19.85
C ASN A 80 6.07 -18.76 18.84
N VAL A 81 6.67 -18.20 17.79
CA VAL A 81 7.38 -18.99 16.76
C VAL A 81 8.76 -19.45 17.24
N LYS A 82 9.37 -18.74 18.19
CA LYS A 82 10.71 -19.08 18.72
C LYS A 82 10.73 -20.32 19.63
N SER A 83 9.57 -20.73 20.17
CA SER A 83 9.45 -21.85 21.11
C SER A 83 8.96 -23.16 20.46
N VAL A 84 8.62 -23.15 19.17
CA VAL A 84 8.10 -24.32 18.45
C VAL A 84 9.26 -25.09 17.80
N SER A 85 9.31 -26.41 18.01
CA SER A 85 10.35 -27.25 17.40
C SER A 85 10.20 -27.30 15.87
N GLN A 86 11.33 -27.42 15.16
CA GLN A 86 11.33 -27.51 13.69
C GLN A 86 10.43 -28.66 13.16
N GLU A 87 10.32 -29.75 13.91
CA GLU A 87 9.48 -30.91 13.57
C GLU A 87 7.97 -30.59 13.63
N LYS A 88 7.54 -29.77 14.59
CA LYS A 88 6.16 -29.28 14.70
C LYS A 88 5.83 -28.29 13.58
N LEU A 89 6.76 -27.39 13.24
CA LEU A 89 6.61 -26.48 12.09
C LEU A 89 6.54 -27.25 10.76
N LYS A 90 7.34 -28.31 10.61
CA LYS A 90 7.33 -29.19 9.45
C LYS A 90 5.99 -29.91 9.29
N THR A 91 5.41 -30.43 10.38
CA THR A 91 4.10 -31.10 10.36
C THR A 91 2.96 -30.14 9.97
N ILE A 92 2.97 -28.91 10.52
CA ILE A 92 1.99 -27.87 10.16
C ILE A 92 2.15 -27.44 8.70
N PHE A 93 3.39 -27.38 8.20
CA PHE A 93 3.69 -27.06 6.81
C PHE A 93 3.24 -28.18 5.86
N GLU A 94 3.52 -29.44 6.17
CA GLU A 94 3.09 -30.61 5.39
C GLU A 94 1.55 -30.71 5.35
N TYR A 95 0.88 -30.42 6.47
CA TYR A 95 -0.58 -30.28 6.52
C TYR A 95 -1.10 -29.19 5.55
N LYS A 96 -0.45 -28.01 5.53
CA LYS A 96 -0.82 -26.92 4.62
C LYS A 96 -0.54 -27.24 3.14
N MET A 97 0.52 -27.97 2.83
CA MET A 97 0.87 -28.34 1.45
C MET A 97 -0.06 -29.42 0.90
N LYS A 98 -0.44 -30.43 1.71
CA LYS A 98 -1.47 -31.41 1.31
C LYS A 98 -2.83 -30.76 1.05
N MET A 99 -3.20 -29.73 1.82
CA MET A 99 -4.40 -28.92 1.56
C MET A 99 -4.33 -28.11 0.25
N ILE A 100 -3.15 -27.88 -0.32
CA ILE A 100 -2.99 -27.16 -1.60
C ILE A 100 -3.03 -28.16 -2.78
N GLU A 101 -2.49 -29.36 -2.59
CA GLU A 101 -2.39 -30.38 -3.65
C GLU A 101 -3.69 -31.15 -3.90
N GLU A 102 -4.55 -31.37 -2.89
CA GLU A 102 -5.73 -32.23 -3.01
C GLU A 102 -7.07 -31.49 -3.20
N VAL A 103 -7.10 -30.16 -3.29
CA VAL A 103 -8.36 -29.40 -3.47
C VAL A 103 -8.86 -29.46 -4.92
N PRO A 104 -10.02 -30.07 -5.19
CA PRO A 104 -10.60 -30.10 -6.53
C PRO A 104 -11.00 -28.69 -6.97
N ARG A 105 -10.74 -28.35 -8.23
CA ARG A 105 -11.26 -27.12 -8.87
C ARG A 105 -12.79 -27.12 -8.78
N PHE A 106 -13.38 -26.10 -8.16
CA PHE A 106 -14.83 -25.88 -8.20
C PHE A 106 -15.13 -24.87 -9.32
N ASN A 107 -15.86 -25.29 -10.36
CA ASN A 107 -16.21 -24.45 -11.52
C ASN A 107 -15.04 -23.69 -12.16
N GLY A 108 -13.88 -24.34 -12.33
CA GLY A 108 -12.73 -23.76 -13.03
C GLY A 108 -11.96 -22.67 -12.27
N ARG A 109 -12.14 -22.51 -10.95
CA ARG A 109 -11.38 -21.55 -10.13
C ARG A 109 -10.71 -22.21 -8.93
N TYR A 110 -9.49 -21.76 -8.59
CA TYR A 110 -8.78 -22.15 -7.37
C TYR A 110 -9.25 -21.31 -6.16
N PRO A 111 -9.47 -21.92 -4.98
CA PRO A 111 -9.77 -21.16 -3.78
C PRO A 111 -8.46 -20.75 -3.10
N TYR A 112 -8.18 -19.45 -3.17
CA TYR A 112 -7.21 -18.69 -2.37
C TYR A 112 -5.73 -18.77 -2.75
N ASP A 113 -5.19 -17.55 -2.84
CA ASP A 113 -3.87 -17.15 -3.32
C ASP A 113 -3.23 -16.35 -2.15
N PHE A 114 -2.56 -17.07 -1.26
CA PHE A 114 -1.82 -16.50 -0.12
C PHE A 114 -0.61 -17.38 0.18
N THR A 115 0.32 -17.44 -0.75
CA THR A 115 1.61 -18.15 -0.58
C THR A 115 2.82 -17.39 -1.07
N ALA A 116 2.68 -16.20 -1.64
CA ALA A 116 3.82 -15.57 -2.26
C ALA A 116 4.74 -14.79 -1.27
N GLN A 117 4.31 -14.54 -0.03
CA GLN A 117 5.16 -13.93 1.01
C GLN A 117 6.09 -14.93 1.71
N THR A 118 5.72 -16.22 1.78
CA THR A 118 6.55 -17.29 2.38
C THR A 118 7.25 -18.18 1.36
N ASN A 119 6.84 -18.16 0.08
CA ASN A 119 7.50 -18.94 -0.97
C ASN A 119 8.80 -18.30 -1.47
N LEU A 120 8.95 -16.97 -1.40
CA LEU A 120 10.18 -16.29 -1.84
C LEU A 120 11.36 -16.52 -0.89
N GLU A 121 11.11 -16.79 0.40
CA GLU A 121 12.20 -17.15 1.33
C GLU A 121 12.67 -18.61 1.18
N ARG A 122 11.96 -19.43 0.39
CA ARG A 122 12.17 -20.89 0.33
C ARG A 122 12.54 -21.43 -1.05
N ILE A 123 12.40 -20.64 -2.10
CA ILE A 123 13.09 -20.87 -3.37
C ILE A 123 14.50 -20.32 -3.14
N GLY A 124 15.51 -21.19 -3.06
CA GLY A 124 16.91 -20.83 -2.80
C GLY A 124 17.58 -19.91 -3.84
N GLU A 125 16.82 -19.17 -4.63
CA GLU A 125 17.31 -17.97 -5.29
C GLU A 125 17.42 -16.88 -4.22
N LYS A 126 18.63 -16.67 -3.72
CA LYS A 126 18.98 -15.34 -3.23
C LYS A 126 18.58 -14.38 -4.34
N ILE A 127 17.59 -13.53 -4.09
CA ILE A 127 17.46 -12.29 -4.85
C ILE A 127 18.71 -11.50 -4.45
N GLU A 128 19.78 -11.69 -5.20
CA GLU A 128 20.93 -10.81 -5.13
C GLU A 128 20.41 -9.45 -5.58
N PHE A 129 20.27 -8.53 -4.63
CA PHE A 129 20.28 -7.13 -5.02
C PHE A 129 21.57 -6.91 -5.78
N ASP A 130 21.46 -6.42 -7.02
CA ASP A 130 22.64 -5.96 -7.74
C ASP A 130 23.44 -5.08 -6.76
N PRO A 131 24.72 -5.37 -6.51
CA PRO A 131 25.54 -4.52 -5.68
C PRO A 131 25.40 -3.09 -6.20
N ILE A 132 25.22 -2.13 -5.27
CA ILE A 132 25.08 -0.71 -5.63
C ILE A 132 26.21 -0.38 -6.61
N PRO A 133 25.89 -0.05 -7.87
CA PRO A 133 26.90 0.14 -8.89
C PRO A 133 27.89 1.23 -8.46
N ILE A 134 29.17 1.01 -8.74
CA ILE A 134 30.23 2.01 -8.45
C ILE A 134 29.97 3.32 -9.20
N ASN A 135 29.22 3.27 -10.32
CA ASN A 135 28.71 4.42 -11.06
C ASN A 135 27.17 4.47 -11.00
N ASP A 136 26.64 5.05 -9.93
CA ASP A 136 25.22 5.24 -9.70
C ASP A 136 24.68 6.52 -10.38
N THR A 137 24.78 6.57 -11.70
CA THR A 137 24.36 7.72 -12.51
C THR A 137 22.96 7.53 -13.07
N LEU A 138 22.21 8.62 -13.19
CA LEU A 138 20.95 8.60 -13.93
C LEU A 138 21.21 8.20 -15.39
N PRO A 139 20.30 7.45 -16.03
CA PRO A 139 20.35 7.22 -17.46
C PRO A 139 20.35 8.55 -18.24
N ASP A 140 21.04 8.59 -19.38
CA ASP A 140 21.20 9.80 -20.21
C ASP A 140 19.87 10.48 -20.55
N TYR A 141 18.82 9.68 -20.79
CA TYR A 141 17.50 10.20 -21.11
C TYR A 141 16.86 11.01 -19.98
N CYS A 142 17.35 10.91 -18.73
CA CYS A 142 16.90 11.76 -17.62
C CYS A 142 17.49 13.17 -17.69
N ASN A 143 18.43 13.46 -18.61
CA ASN A 143 19.06 14.77 -18.77
C ASN A 143 19.69 15.32 -17.48
N GLY A 144 20.29 14.44 -16.67
CA GLY A 144 21.01 14.83 -15.45
C GLY A 144 20.15 15.28 -14.27
N ARG A 145 18.81 15.33 -14.39
CA ARG A 145 17.91 15.77 -13.30
C ARG A 145 16.71 14.86 -13.10
N VAL A 146 16.06 14.98 -11.95
CA VAL A 146 14.80 14.31 -11.63
C VAL A 146 13.79 15.33 -11.11
N ASP A 147 12.63 15.37 -11.75
CA ASP A 147 11.54 16.24 -11.29
C ASP A 147 10.76 15.55 -10.16
N ILE A 148 10.35 16.30 -9.13
CA ILE A 148 9.56 15.79 -8.01
C ILE A 148 8.17 16.40 -8.08
N LEU A 149 7.14 15.55 -8.14
CA LEU A 149 5.75 15.96 -8.25
C LEU A 149 5.00 15.49 -7.01
N TRP A 150 4.44 16.43 -6.27
CA TRP A 150 3.51 16.15 -5.18
C TRP A 150 2.07 16.42 -5.60
N LEU A 151 1.19 15.46 -5.35
CA LEU A 151 -0.25 15.74 -5.25
C LEU A 151 -0.57 16.05 -3.78
N TYR A 152 -1.24 17.17 -3.54
CA TYR A 152 -1.60 17.59 -2.19
C TYR A 152 -3.01 18.13 -2.11
N VAL A 153 -3.67 17.86 -0.99
CA VAL A 153 -4.94 18.45 -0.60
C VAL A 153 -4.95 18.70 0.91
N ASN A 154 -5.39 19.88 1.32
CA ASN A 154 -5.77 20.18 2.67
C ASN A 154 -7.30 20.11 2.79
N GLY A 155 -7.80 19.02 3.36
CA GLY A 155 -9.23 18.82 3.57
C GLY A 155 -9.85 19.74 4.61
N ASP A 156 -9.04 20.46 5.40
CA ASP A 156 -9.49 21.43 6.38
C ASP A 156 -9.68 22.85 5.83
N GLU A 157 -9.20 23.11 4.61
CA GLU A 157 -9.27 24.43 3.99
C GLU A 157 -10.74 24.84 3.68
N PRO A 158 -11.21 26.01 4.15
CA PRO A 158 -12.62 26.40 4.03
C PRO A 158 -13.18 26.51 2.61
N ASN A 159 -12.41 26.98 1.64
CA ASN A 159 -12.88 27.09 0.25
C ASN A 159 -13.00 25.71 -0.39
N TRP A 160 -12.05 24.80 -0.11
CA TRP A 160 -12.11 23.42 -0.53
C TRP A 160 -13.31 22.69 0.05
N LYS A 161 -13.58 22.84 1.36
CA LYS A 161 -14.78 22.28 2.01
C LYS A 161 -16.07 22.75 1.33
N ARG A 162 -16.13 24.05 1.00
CA ARG A 162 -17.27 24.65 0.30
C ARG A 162 -17.45 24.06 -1.10
N GLU A 163 -16.37 23.90 -1.86
CA GLU A 163 -16.45 23.27 -3.19
C GLU A 163 -16.82 21.79 -3.09
N PHE A 164 -16.24 21.05 -2.16
CA PHE A 164 -16.54 19.63 -1.93
C PHE A 164 -18.02 19.41 -1.60
N GLY A 165 -18.57 20.21 -0.69
CA GLY A 165 -19.98 20.14 -0.26
C GLY A 165 -21.00 20.45 -1.36
N LYS A 166 -20.59 21.01 -2.51
CA LYS A 166 -21.49 21.18 -3.68
C LYS A 166 -21.75 19.87 -4.43
N TYR A 167 -20.86 18.88 -4.28
CA TYR A 167 -20.88 17.66 -5.10
C TYR A 167 -21.00 16.38 -4.28
N VAL A 168 -20.77 16.43 -2.98
CA VAL A 168 -20.79 15.27 -2.09
C VAL A 168 -21.69 15.57 -0.90
N GLU A 169 -22.67 14.68 -0.69
CA GLU A 169 -23.51 14.71 0.50
C GLU A 169 -22.83 14.04 1.69
N GLY A 170 -23.09 14.55 2.89
CA GLY A 170 -22.55 14.01 4.15
C GLY A 170 -21.19 14.55 4.54
N ASP A 171 -20.62 13.96 5.59
CA ASP A 171 -19.37 14.42 6.17
C ASP A 171 -18.16 14.09 5.30
N ILE A 172 -17.17 14.99 5.31
CA ILE A 172 -15.89 14.78 4.65
C ILE A 172 -15.21 13.55 5.26
N PRO A 173 -14.87 12.51 4.47
CA PRO A 173 -14.15 11.34 4.96
C PRO A 173 -12.76 11.71 5.46
N GLN A 174 -12.62 11.97 6.77
CA GLN A 174 -11.39 12.48 7.38
C GLN A 174 -10.16 11.65 7.04
N ILE A 175 -10.27 10.32 7.10
CA ILE A 175 -9.19 9.37 6.75
C ILE A 175 -8.60 9.56 5.33
N ARG A 176 -9.28 10.31 4.46
CA ARG A 176 -8.84 10.57 3.07
C ARG A 176 -8.32 11.98 2.83
N TYR A 177 -8.64 12.94 3.70
CA TYR A 177 -8.44 14.37 3.42
C TYR A 177 -7.87 15.14 4.61
N ARG A 178 -7.75 14.54 5.79
CA ARG A 178 -7.15 15.19 6.96
C ARG A 178 -5.71 15.54 6.64
N ASP A 179 -5.38 16.82 6.79
CA ASP A 179 -4.00 17.29 6.70
C ASP A 179 -3.43 17.47 8.11
N TYR A 180 -2.23 16.95 8.31
CA TYR A 180 -1.46 17.13 9.55
C TYR A 180 0.00 17.45 9.24
N GLU A 181 0.22 18.21 8.16
CA GLU A 181 1.52 18.68 7.66
C GLU A 181 2.43 17.54 7.16
N THR A 182 1.86 16.41 6.75
CA THR A 182 2.57 15.28 6.10
C THR A 182 3.40 15.76 4.92
N ILE A 183 2.84 16.64 4.08
CA ILE A 183 3.54 17.22 2.92
C ILE A 183 4.84 17.94 3.31
N LYS A 184 4.89 18.62 4.47
CA LYS A 184 6.09 19.31 4.96
C LYS A 184 7.24 18.31 5.11
N TYR A 185 6.96 17.18 5.76
CA TYR A 185 7.95 16.15 6.00
C TYR A 185 8.28 15.33 4.76
N SER A 186 7.31 15.12 3.85
CA SER A 186 7.58 14.57 2.52
C SER A 186 8.61 15.41 1.77
N MET A 187 8.39 16.72 1.67
CA MET A 187 9.30 17.66 0.99
C MET A 187 10.71 17.66 1.61
N ARG A 188 10.81 17.76 2.93
CA ARG A 188 12.11 17.68 3.63
C ARG A 188 12.79 16.32 3.44
N SER A 189 12.04 15.23 3.45
CA SER A 189 12.60 13.89 3.24
C SER A 189 13.24 13.72 1.87
N VAL A 190 12.61 14.26 0.82
CA VAL A 190 13.17 14.26 -0.54
C VAL A 190 14.42 15.14 -0.59
N PHE A 191 14.36 16.34 -0.03
CA PHE A 191 15.51 17.26 0.00
C PHE A 191 16.73 16.71 0.74
N GLU A 192 16.52 15.91 1.79
CA GLU A 192 17.60 15.30 2.55
C GLU A 192 18.20 14.05 1.87
N ASN A 193 17.44 13.33 1.05
CA ASN A 193 17.77 11.95 0.66
C ASN A 193 17.84 11.68 -0.85
N VAL A 194 17.45 12.62 -1.72
CA VAL A 194 17.63 12.44 -3.16
C VAL A 194 18.89 13.17 -3.63
N PRO A 195 19.92 12.47 -4.14
CA PRO A 195 21.22 13.06 -4.44
C PRO A 195 21.30 13.71 -5.83
N PHE A 196 20.22 13.67 -6.62
CA PHE A 196 20.19 14.21 -7.98
C PHE A 196 19.88 15.70 -7.98
N GLU A 197 20.07 16.37 -9.13
CA GLU A 197 19.49 17.69 -9.32
C GLU A 197 17.96 17.59 -9.33
N LEU A 198 17.31 18.39 -8.47
CA LEU A 198 15.88 18.31 -8.21
C LEU A 198 15.14 19.54 -8.71
N HIS A 199 14.02 19.30 -9.38
CA HIS A 199 13.09 20.32 -9.81
C HIS A 199 11.72 20.02 -9.21
N TRP A 200 11.16 20.99 -8.50
CA TRP A 200 10.06 20.74 -7.56
C TRP A 200 8.73 21.22 -8.10
N HIS A 201 7.71 20.38 -8.00
CA HIS A 201 6.36 20.65 -8.50
C HIS A 201 5.31 20.28 -7.46
N LEU A 202 4.51 21.25 -7.05
CA LEU A 202 3.36 21.07 -6.17
C LEU A 202 2.07 21.20 -7.00
N ILE A 203 1.32 20.11 -7.10
CA ILE A 203 0.04 20.07 -7.81
C ILE A 203 -1.07 20.16 -6.79
N VAL A 204 -1.91 21.18 -6.95
CA VAL A 204 -3.03 21.49 -6.05
C VAL A 204 -4.27 21.89 -6.83
N GLN A 205 -5.44 21.85 -6.17
CA GLN A 205 -6.69 22.26 -6.78
C GLN A 205 -6.69 23.75 -7.17
N ASP A 206 -6.22 24.62 -6.26
CA ASP A 206 -6.20 26.06 -6.44
C ASP A 206 -5.24 26.77 -5.47
N GLU A 207 -5.13 28.09 -5.54
CA GLU A 207 -4.21 28.91 -4.71
C GLU A 207 -4.44 28.74 -3.20
N TYR A 208 -5.69 28.60 -2.75
CA TYR A 208 -6.01 28.42 -1.33
C TYR A 208 -5.47 27.11 -0.75
N GLN A 209 -5.08 26.14 -1.58
CA GLN A 209 -4.47 24.89 -1.16
C GLN A 209 -2.95 24.98 -0.97
N ILE A 210 -2.30 26.11 -1.27
CA ILE A 210 -0.86 26.25 -1.09
C ILE A 210 -0.54 26.26 0.42
N PRO A 211 0.28 25.33 0.94
CA PRO A 211 0.63 25.28 2.36
C PRO A 211 1.22 26.59 2.89
N SER A 212 0.80 27.00 4.08
CA SER A 212 1.18 28.28 4.68
C SER A 212 2.65 28.38 5.11
N PHE A 213 3.33 27.24 5.27
CA PHE A 213 4.76 27.20 5.60
C PHE A 213 5.68 27.51 4.40
N LEU A 214 5.13 27.62 3.19
CA LEU A 214 5.88 27.90 1.97
C LEU A 214 6.15 29.39 1.80
N ASN A 215 7.36 29.72 1.37
CA ASN A 215 7.77 31.08 1.05
C ASN A 215 7.22 31.48 -0.33
N LYS A 216 6.22 32.38 -0.34
CA LYS A 216 5.57 32.87 -1.58
C LYS A 216 6.54 33.45 -2.61
N SER A 217 7.66 34.05 -2.19
CA SER A 217 8.66 34.62 -3.10
C SER A 217 9.46 33.55 -3.86
N LYS A 218 9.39 32.29 -3.43
CA LYS A 218 10.05 31.13 -4.06
C LYS A 218 9.10 30.33 -4.95
N LEU A 219 7.82 30.72 -5.02
CA LEU A 219 6.82 30.04 -5.84
C LEU A 219 6.84 30.59 -7.26
N ILE A 220 6.84 29.68 -8.22
CA ILE A 220 6.64 29.99 -9.64
C ILE A 220 5.41 29.24 -10.15
N TYR A 221 4.84 29.67 -11.27
CA TYR A 221 3.58 29.14 -11.79
C TYR A 221 3.72 28.59 -13.21
N TYR A 222 2.64 27.98 -13.70
CA TYR A 222 2.62 27.20 -14.94
C TYR A 222 3.24 27.94 -16.15
N ASN A 223 4.09 27.22 -16.91
CA ASN A 223 4.99 27.65 -17.99
C ASN A 223 6.33 28.31 -17.58
N SER A 224 6.57 28.58 -16.31
CA SER A 224 7.93 28.91 -15.84
C SER A 224 8.77 27.63 -15.68
N GLU A 225 10.03 27.68 -16.09
CA GLU A 225 10.98 26.62 -15.79
C GLU A 225 11.32 26.65 -14.30
N SER A 226 11.19 25.52 -13.62
CA SER A 226 11.66 25.38 -12.25
C SER A 226 13.17 25.44 -12.19
N THR A 227 13.68 25.89 -11.06
CA THR A 227 15.08 25.80 -10.66
C THR A 227 15.16 25.02 -9.35
N PRO A 228 16.35 24.52 -8.95
CA PRO A 228 16.53 23.83 -7.67
C PRO A 228 16.11 24.65 -6.44
N ASP A 229 16.07 25.98 -6.55
CA ASP A 229 15.73 26.92 -5.46
C ASP A 229 14.29 27.47 -5.52
N SER A 230 13.45 26.94 -6.41
CA SER A 230 12.07 27.39 -6.62
C SER A 230 11.09 26.22 -6.62
N LEU A 231 9.86 26.46 -6.15
CA LEU A 231 8.78 25.49 -6.20
C LEU A 231 7.77 25.90 -7.27
N ARG A 232 7.54 25.04 -8.26
CA ARG A 232 6.50 25.27 -9.27
C ARG A 232 5.14 24.80 -8.77
N VAL A 233 4.21 25.71 -8.63
CA VAL A 233 2.81 25.40 -8.31
C VAL A 233 2.02 25.20 -9.60
N ILE A 234 1.29 24.10 -9.70
CA ILE A 234 0.48 23.71 -10.85
C ILE A 234 -0.94 23.46 -10.39
N TYR A 235 -1.91 24.10 -11.04
CA TYR A 235 -3.31 23.90 -10.71
C TYR A 235 -3.92 22.76 -11.54
N HIS A 236 -4.93 22.07 -11.02
CA HIS A 236 -5.65 21.03 -11.77
C HIS A 236 -6.13 21.54 -13.15
N ARG A 237 -6.59 22.79 -13.23
CA ARG A 237 -7.05 23.46 -14.46
C ARG A 237 -5.97 23.64 -15.53
N ASP A 238 -4.69 23.55 -15.19
CA ASP A 238 -3.58 23.82 -16.11
C ASP A 238 -3.23 22.62 -17.00
N PHE A 239 -3.71 21.41 -16.64
CA PHE A 239 -3.35 20.17 -17.34
C PHE A 239 -4.50 19.19 -17.55
N PHE A 240 -5.66 19.38 -16.91
CA PHE A 240 -6.84 18.58 -17.23
C PHE A 240 -7.37 18.88 -18.64
N PRO A 241 -7.83 17.86 -19.39
CA PRO A 241 -8.48 18.08 -20.68
C PRO A 241 -9.84 18.78 -20.50
N LYS A 242 -10.35 19.43 -21.55
CA LYS A 242 -11.58 20.25 -21.49
C LYS A 242 -12.82 19.42 -21.14
N GLU A 243 -12.82 18.15 -21.50
CA GLU A 243 -13.90 17.20 -21.31
C GLU A 243 -13.96 16.64 -19.88
N ALA A 244 -12.96 16.93 -19.04
CA ALA A 244 -12.91 16.45 -17.66
C ALA A 244 -13.74 17.32 -16.70
N SER A 245 -14.00 16.79 -15.51
CA SER A 245 -14.84 17.46 -14.51
C SER A 245 -14.01 18.13 -13.42
N LEU A 246 -13.87 19.46 -13.49
CA LEU A 246 -13.25 20.28 -12.44
C LEU A 246 -14.29 21.14 -11.68
N PRO A 247 -14.13 21.37 -10.35
CA PRO A 247 -13.11 20.76 -9.47
C PRO A 247 -13.32 19.25 -9.30
N THR A 248 -12.21 18.54 -9.13
CA THR A 248 -12.23 17.10 -8.80
C THR A 248 -11.56 16.86 -7.45
N PHE A 249 -12.12 15.92 -6.71
CA PHE A 249 -11.66 15.41 -5.41
C PHE A 249 -11.22 13.94 -5.54
N ASN A 250 -11.06 13.47 -6.79
CA ASN A 250 -10.70 12.11 -7.11
C ASN A 250 -9.21 12.02 -7.44
N SER A 251 -8.40 11.41 -6.56
CA SER A 251 -6.97 11.21 -6.82
C SER A 251 -6.71 10.42 -8.11
N ASN A 252 -7.54 9.42 -8.44
CA ASN A 252 -7.37 8.65 -9.67
C ASN A 252 -7.60 9.52 -10.92
N ALA A 253 -8.52 10.48 -10.85
CA ALA A 253 -8.76 11.44 -11.93
C ALA A 253 -7.56 12.38 -12.11
N ILE A 254 -6.99 12.87 -11.00
CA ILE A 254 -5.80 13.74 -11.01
C ILE A 254 -4.59 13.00 -11.55
N GLU A 255 -4.34 11.78 -11.05
CA GLU A 255 -3.29 10.90 -11.55
C GLU A 255 -3.44 10.61 -13.04
N ALA A 256 -4.65 10.26 -13.51
CA ALA A 256 -4.91 9.98 -14.92
C ALA A 256 -4.56 11.14 -15.85
N ALA A 257 -4.62 12.38 -15.37
CA ALA A 257 -4.28 13.58 -16.12
C ALA A 257 -2.77 13.91 -16.12
N LEU A 258 -1.93 13.27 -15.30
CA LEU A 258 -0.49 13.61 -15.17
C LEU A 258 0.28 13.54 -16.49
N ALA A 259 -0.15 12.72 -17.46
CA ALA A 259 0.45 12.63 -18.79
C ALA A 259 0.40 13.97 -19.57
N ASN A 260 -0.53 14.86 -19.20
CA ASN A 260 -0.75 16.15 -19.87
C ASN A 260 0.14 17.27 -19.33
N LEU A 261 0.91 17.03 -18.26
CA LEU A 261 1.77 18.04 -17.66
C LEU A 261 2.87 18.51 -18.63
N LYS A 262 2.94 19.82 -18.82
CA LYS A 262 3.98 20.48 -19.63
C LYS A 262 5.16 20.90 -18.75
N GLY A 263 6.35 20.94 -19.36
CA GLY A 263 7.58 21.36 -18.67
C GLY A 263 8.06 20.44 -17.54
N ILE A 264 7.56 19.20 -17.46
CA ILE A 264 8.14 18.14 -16.63
C ILE A 264 9.25 17.43 -17.42
N ASN A 265 10.37 17.13 -16.75
CA ASN A 265 11.48 16.36 -17.29
C ASN A 265 11.07 14.93 -17.71
N GLU A 266 11.93 14.25 -18.48
CA GLU A 266 11.70 12.86 -18.88
C GLU A 266 11.62 11.92 -17.67
N CYS A 267 12.44 12.12 -16.63
CA CYS A 267 12.43 11.34 -15.40
C CYS A 267 11.85 12.15 -14.25
N PHE A 268 10.84 11.59 -13.58
CA PHE A 268 10.22 12.24 -12.43
C PHE A 268 9.72 11.25 -11.39
N ILE A 269 9.70 11.69 -10.13
CA ILE A 269 9.14 10.96 -8.99
C ILE A 269 7.82 11.62 -8.64
N TYR A 270 6.76 10.82 -8.59
CA TYR A 270 5.46 11.22 -8.11
C TYR A 270 5.24 10.69 -6.68
N LEU A 271 4.85 11.59 -5.78
CA LEU A 271 4.52 11.29 -4.39
C LEU A 271 3.13 11.83 -4.04
N ASN A 272 2.42 11.10 -3.17
CA ASN A 272 1.41 11.71 -2.32
C ASN A 272 2.10 12.40 -1.13
N ASP A 273 1.35 13.24 -0.42
CA ASP A 273 1.84 14.01 0.73
C ASP A 273 2.29 13.14 1.92
N ASP A 274 1.77 11.92 2.03
CA ASP A 274 2.06 10.94 3.09
C ASP A 274 3.26 10.02 2.79
N MET A 275 3.96 10.24 1.66
CA MET A 275 5.11 9.46 1.24
C MET A 275 6.43 10.15 1.57
N LEU A 276 7.40 9.39 2.06
CA LEU A 276 8.73 9.86 2.43
C LEU A 276 9.81 9.08 1.68
N ILE A 277 10.86 9.80 1.29
CA ILE A 277 12.16 9.22 0.94
C ILE A 277 13.02 9.30 2.20
N ASN A 278 13.01 8.23 2.98
CA ASN A 278 13.51 8.16 4.34
C ASN A 278 14.98 7.71 4.44
N SER A 279 15.63 7.32 3.36
CA SER A 279 17.08 7.16 3.33
C SER A 279 17.61 7.53 1.95
N PRO A 280 18.92 7.84 1.81
CA PRO A 280 19.50 8.16 0.51
C PRO A 280 19.11 7.14 -0.56
N ILE A 281 18.60 7.61 -1.69
CA ILE A 281 18.27 6.75 -2.83
C ILE A 281 19.36 6.81 -3.89
N HIS A 282 19.51 5.69 -4.57
CA HIS A 282 20.44 5.47 -5.66
C HIS A 282 19.71 5.34 -6.98
N ALA A 283 20.35 5.70 -8.10
CA ALA A 283 19.79 5.50 -9.44
C ALA A 283 19.47 4.02 -9.67
N SER A 284 20.28 3.12 -9.12
CA SER A 284 20.07 1.67 -9.08
C SER A 284 18.85 1.21 -8.29
N ASN A 285 18.27 2.04 -7.40
CA ASN A 285 16.96 1.77 -6.81
C ASN A 285 15.82 2.01 -7.82
N ILE A 286 16.07 2.80 -8.87
CA ILE A 286 15.07 3.24 -9.85
C ILE A 286 15.24 2.49 -11.17
N PHE A 287 16.48 2.23 -11.58
CA PHE A 287 16.85 1.65 -12.85
C PHE A 287 17.72 0.40 -12.66
N ASP A 288 17.64 -0.54 -13.60
CA ASP A 288 18.61 -1.62 -13.71
C ASP A 288 19.86 -1.17 -14.48
N LYS A 289 20.82 -2.08 -14.63
CA LYS A 289 22.07 -1.86 -15.38
C LYS A 289 21.87 -1.53 -16.87
N ASP A 290 20.71 -1.87 -17.45
CA ASP A 290 20.37 -1.63 -18.85
C ASP A 290 19.49 -0.37 -19.01
N GLY A 291 19.26 0.38 -17.92
CA GLY A 291 18.44 1.59 -17.90
C GLY A 291 16.93 1.31 -17.94
N LYS A 292 16.47 0.09 -17.65
CA LYS A 292 15.04 -0.22 -17.50
C LYS A 292 14.57 0.15 -16.11
N MET A 293 13.30 0.55 -15.99
CA MET A 293 12.76 0.95 -14.69
C MET A 293 12.47 -0.26 -13.80
N ARG A 294 12.87 -0.19 -12.53
CA ARG A 294 12.48 -1.18 -11.52
C ARG A 294 11.03 -0.93 -11.10
N VAL A 295 10.20 -1.96 -11.26
CA VAL A 295 8.78 -1.94 -10.91
C VAL A 295 8.60 -2.75 -9.63
N TYR A 296 8.39 -2.08 -8.49
CA TYR A 296 8.20 -2.77 -7.22
C TYR A 296 6.77 -3.31 -7.10
N GLN A 297 6.65 -4.61 -6.91
CA GLN A 297 5.40 -5.35 -6.94
C GLN A 297 5.14 -6.05 -5.60
N LYS A 298 3.86 -6.07 -5.21
CA LYS A 298 3.35 -6.98 -4.20
C LYS A 298 3.26 -8.37 -4.78
N THR A 299 3.26 -9.35 -3.89
CA THR A 299 3.24 -10.75 -4.30
C THR A 299 1.82 -11.23 -4.70
N TRP A 300 0.76 -10.52 -4.29
CA TRP A 300 -0.62 -10.81 -4.71
C TRP A 300 -0.99 -10.11 -6.03
N VAL A 301 -2.00 -10.64 -6.73
CA VAL A 301 -2.37 -10.20 -8.09
C VAL A 301 -3.84 -9.79 -8.22
N ALA A 302 -4.11 -8.88 -9.15
CA ALA A 302 -5.44 -8.39 -9.52
C ALA A 302 -6.09 -9.26 -10.62
N PRO A 303 -7.40 -9.52 -10.58
CA PRO A 303 -8.32 -9.11 -9.51
C PRO A 303 -8.10 -9.92 -8.23
N PHE A 304 -8.26 -9.27 -7.07
CA PHE A 304 -8.36 -9.95 -5.78
C PHE A 304 -9.84 -10.12 -5.42
N LEU A 305 -10.45 -11.20 -5.93
CA LEU A 305 -11.90 -11.43 -5.88
C LEU A 305 -12.51 -11.33 -4.47
N PHE A 306 -11.81 -11.79 -3.43
CA PHE A 306 -12.30 -11.67 -2.05
C PHE A 306 -12.37 -10.21 -1.59
N ARG A 307 -11.29 -9.42 -1.79
CA ARG A 307 -11.22 -8.02 -1.36
C ARG A 307 -12.13 -7.11 -2.18
N ASN A 308 -12.33 -7.40 -3.47
CA ASN A 308 -13.24 -6.67 -4.34
C ASN A 308 -14.67 -6.54 -3.78
N LYS A 309 -15.13 -7.52 -2.98
CA LYS A 309 -16.46 -7.49 -2.37
C LYS A 309 -16.66 -6.31 -1.42
N TYR A 310 -15.59 -5.86 -0.76
CA TYR A 310 -15.68 -4.91 0.35
C TYR A 310 -14.83 -3.65 0.14
N ASN A 311 -13.87 -3.67 -0.77
CA ASN A 311 -12.91 -2.59 -0.94
C ASN A 311 -13.02 -1.96 -2.35
N GLN A 312 -13.37 -0.67 -2.41
CA GLN A 312 -13.48 0.11 -3.65
C GLN A 312 -12.14 0.22 -4.39
N TRP A 313 -11.03 0.37 -3.67
CA TRP A 313 -9.70 0.46 -4.27
C TRP A 313 -9.31 -0.86 -4.95
N ASP A 314 -9.59 -2.02 -4.34
CA ASP A 314 -9.34 -3.32 -4.98
C ASP A 314 -10.18 -3.50 -6.26
N ARG A 315 -11.42 -2.97 -6.29
CA ARG A 315 -12.23 -2.93 -7.52
C ARG A 315 -11.65 -1.99 -8.58
N THR A 316 -11.14 -0.82 -8.17
CA THR A 316 -10.43 0.13 -9.06
C THR A 316 -9.21 -0.54 -9.72
N ILE A 317 -8.41 -1.25 -8.93
CA ILE A 317 -7.25 -2.02 -9.43
C ILE A 317 -7.70 -3.13 -10.39
N SER A 318 -8.80 -3.80 -10.08
CA SER A 318 -9.37 -4.85 -10.94
C SER A 318 -9.86 -4.29 -12.28
N ASN A 319 -10.53 -3.14 -12.28
CA ASN A 319 -10.93 -2.44 -13.50
C ASN A 319 -9.70 -2.02 -14.31
N ALA A 320 -8.65 -1.48 -13.67
CA ALA A 320 -7.39 -1.16 -14.33
C ALA A 320 -6.74 -2.39 -15.00
N ASN A 321 -6.76 -3.55 -14.35
CA ASN A 321 -6.28 -4.80 -14.95
C ASN A 321 -7.13 -5.23 -16.16
N GLU A 322 -8.45 -5.07 -16.08
CA GLU A 322 -9.36 -5.37 -17.18
C GLU A 322 -9.10 -4.48 -18.40
N GLN A 323 -8.88 -3.17 -18.20
CA GLN A 323 -8.55 -2.28 -19.32
C GLN A 323 -7.21 -2.64 -19.96
N MET A 324 -6.19 -3.02 -19.18
CA MET A 324 -4.94 -3.52 -19.75
C MET A 324 -5.12 -4.82 -20.52
N ASN A 325 -5.94 -5.76 -20.01
CA ASN A 325 -6.27 -7.00 -20.74
C ASN A 325 -6.87 -6.71 -22.12
N LYS A 326 -7.74 -5.70 -22.23
CA LYS A 326 -8.30 -5.25 -23.51
C LYS A 326 -7.23 -4.67 -24.44
N VAL A 327 -6.35 -3.79 -23.94
CA VAL A 327 -5.26 -3.18 -24.72
C VAL A 327 -4.30 -4.23 -25.28
N PHE A 328 -3.90 -5.20 -24.46
CA PHE A 328 -2.94 -6.22 -24.85
C PHE A 328 -3.57 -7.46 -25.49
N ASN A 329 -4.90 -7.53 -25.57
CA ASN A 329 -5.67 -8.70 -26.02
C ASN A 329 -5.24 -9.99 -25.31
N VAL A 330 -5.21 -9.95 -23.98
CA VAL A 330 -4.84 -11.09 -23.11
C VAL A 330 -5.84 -11.24 -21.97
N ASP A 331 -5.89 -12.42 -21.36
CA ASP A 331 -6.57 -12.64 -20.08
C ASP A 331 -5.54 -12.98 -18.99
N LYS A 332 -4.95 -11.93 -18.40
CA LYS A 332 -3.86 -12.06 -17.43
C LYS A 332 -4.23 -11.41 -16.09
N ARG A 333 -3.80 -12.03 -15.01
CA ARG A 333 -3.75 -11.42 -13.67
C ARG A 333 -2.39 -10.77 -13.49
N ARG A 334 -2.36 -9.57 -12.91
CA ARG A 334 -1.11 -8.80 -12.73
C ARG A 334 -0.88 -8.44 -11.29
N HIS A 335 0.38 -8.41 -10.88
CA HIS A 335 0.76 -8.07 -9.52
C HIS A 335 0.33 -6.64 -9.18
N TYR A 336 -0.15 -6.47 -7.96
CA TYR A 336 -0.34 -5.14 -7.42
C TYR A 336 1.01 -4.44 -7.33
N ILE A 337 1.02 -3.13 -7.54
CA ILE A 337 2.23 -2.32 -7.37
C ILE A 337 2.37 -2.02 -5.88
N ALA A 338 3.61 -2.10 -5.38
CA ALA A 338 3.90 -1.75 -4.01
C ALA A 338 3.59 -0.27 -3.77
N HIS A 339 3.09 0.07 -2.58
CA HIS A 339 2.73 1.45 -2.28
C HIS A 339 3.98 2.21 -1.81
N HIS A 340 4.61 2.93 -2.73
CA HIS A 340 5.86 3.68 -2.52
C HIS A 340 5.87 4.95 -3.38
N CYS A 341 6.95 5.74 -3.29
CA CYS A 341 7.20 6.89 -4.19
C CYS A 341 7.32 6.39 -5.64
N TYR A 342 6.47 6.85 -6.57
CA TYR A 342 6.40 6.25 -7.90
C TYR A 342 7.36 6.90 -8.87
N PHE A 343 8.19 6.10 -9.53
CA PHE A 343 9.14 6.56 -10.54
C PHE A 343 8.51 6.46 -11.91
N PHE A 344 8.37 7.59 -12.61
CA PHE A 344 7.76 7.65 -13.94
C PHE A 344 8.73 8.21 -14.98
N ARG A 345 8.50 7.77 -16.23
CA ARG A 345 9.09 8.35 -17.42
C ARG A 345 8.00 9.02 -18.24
N LYS A 346 8.22 10.27 -18.65
CA LYS A 346 7.22 11.03 -19.41
C LYS A 346 6.89 10.37 -20.74
N SER A 347 7.89 9.90 -21.47
CA SER A 347 7.66 9.17 -22.72
C SER A 347 6.82 7.89 -22.51
N ASN A 348 7.07 7.14 -21.44
CA ASN A 348 6.33 5.92 -21.11
C ASN A 348 4.90 6.21 -20.67
N LEU A 349 4.70 7.25 -19.85
CA LEU A 349 3.38 7.69 -19.43
C LEU A 349 2.55 8.16 -20.64
N LYS A 350 3.18 8.82 -21.62
CA LYS A 350 2.51 9.21 -22.87
C LYS A 350 2.12 8.01 -23.74
N ARG A 351 2.94 6.95 -23.81
CA ARG A 351 2.58 5.69 -24.50
C ARG A 351 1.35 5.05 -23.86
N LEU A 352 1.37 4.88 -22.55
CA LEU A 352 0.26 4.36 -21.77
C LEU A 352 -1.01 5.19 -21.99
N TYR A 353 -0.89 6.52 -21.93
CA TYR A 353 -1.99 7.44 -22.13
C TYR A 353 -2.61 7.31 -23.53
N ASN A 354 -1.79 7.16 -24.57
CA ASN A 354 -2.30 6.97 -25.93
C ASN A 354 -3.09 5.67 -26.07
N ASP A 355 -2.60 4.57 -25.48
CA ASP A 355 -3.25 3.26 -25.56
C ASP A 355 -4.52 3.17 -24.71
N LEU A 356 -4.59 3.92 -23.60
CA LEU A 356 -5.69 3.91 -22.63
C LEU A 356 -6.46 5.24 -22.59
N TYR A 357 -6.40 6.06 -23.64
CA TYR A 357 -6.91 7.43 -23.63
C TYR A 357 -8.37 7.52 -23.17
N GLN A 358 -9.25 6.73 -23.79
CA GLN A 358 -10.69 6.76 -23.48
C GLN A 358 -11.00 6.36 -22.03
N PRO A 359 -10.56 5.19 -21.52
CA PRO A 359 -10.89 4.82 -20.14
C PRO A 359 -10.19 5.70 -19.09
N LEU A 360 -9.03 6.31 -19.40
CA LEU A 360 -8.44 7.36 -18.56
C LEU A 360 -9.29 8.62 -18.55
N LEU A 361 -9.79 9.06 -19.71
CA LEU A 361 -10.65 10.24 -19.81
C LEU A 361 -11.96 10.06 -19.02
N GLU A 362 -12.54 8.86 -19.05
CA GLU A 362 -13.71 8.53 -18.22
C GLU A 362 -13.41 8.59 -16.71
N SER A 363 -12.19 8.27 -16.29
CA SER A 363 -11.75 8.50 -14.91
C SER A 363 -11.66 10.01 -14.60
N MET A 364 -11.10 10.80 -15.52
CA MET A 364 -10.96 12.26 -15.39
C MET A 364 -12.31 13.01 -15.32
N LYS A 365 -13.38 12.42 -15.86
CA LYS A 365 -14.75 12.98 -15.80
C LYS A 365 -15.42 12.85 -14.44
N LYS A 366 -14.82 12.15 -13.47
CA LYS A 366 -15.43 11.90 -12.16
C LYS A 366 -14.85 12.81 -11.09
N ARG A 367 -15.73 13.50 -10.37
CA ARG A 367 -15.36 14.40 -9.27
C ARG A 367 -14.99 13.66 -7.99
N THR A 368 -15.48 12.44 -7.82
CA THR A 368 -15.22 11.58 -6.66
C THR A 368 -14.76 10.19 -7.11
N ARG A 369 -14.07 9.47 -6.22
CA ARG A 369 -13.54 8.14 -6.49
C ARG A 369 -14.68 7.15 -6.81
N SER A 370 -14.49 6.37 -7.86
CA SER A 370 -15.37 5.29 -8.29
C SER A 370 -14.57 4.01 -8.49
N ASP A 371 -15.22 2.85 -8.36
CA ASP A 371 -14.59 1.56 -8.67
C ASP A 371 -14.35 1.33 -10.17
N THR A 372 -14.93 2.17 -11.02
CA THR A 372 -14.67 2.21 -12.47
C THR A 372 -13.52 3.16 -12.84
N ASP A 373 -12.81 3.71 -11.85
CA ASP A 373 -11.60 4.50 -12.08
C ASP A 373 -10.42 3.61 -12.50
N LEU A 374 -9.32 4.26 -12.87
CA LEU A 374 -8.05 3.61 -13.13
C LEU A 374 -6.98 4.13 -12.16
N ALA A 375 -6.34 3.23 -11.43
CA ALA A 375 -5.21 3.56 -10.58
C ALA A 375 -3.93 3.64 -11.44
N LEU A 376 -3.38 4.86 -11.61
CA LEU A 376 -2.27 5.07 -12.52
C LEU A 376 -1.00 4.30 -12.12
N PRO A 377 -0.58 4.24 -10.85
CA PRO A 377 0.59 3.44 -10.46
C PRO A 377 0.49 1.98 -10.89
N PHE A 378 -0.70 1.38 -10.76
CA PHE A 378 -0.94 0.01 -11.19
C PHE A 378 -0.83 -0.16 -12.69
N LEU A 379 -1.42 0.75 -13.47
CA LEU A 379 -1.33 0.74 -14.93
C LEU A 379 0.12 0.94 -15.38
N GLN A 380 0.80 1.97 -14.88
CA GLN A 380 2.14 2.34 -15.30
C GLN A 380 3.14 1.21 -15.05
N GLY A 381 3.19 0.68 -13.83
CA GLY A 381 4.17 -0.35 -13.49
C GLY A 381 3.97 -1.60 -14.34
N ASN A 382 2.73 -2.06 -14.47
CA ASN A 382 2.43 -3.26 -15.23
C ASN A 382 2.55 -3.07 -16.75
N TYR A 383 2.19 -1.90 -17.28
CA TYR A 383 2.38 -1.59 -18.71
C TYR A 383 3.86 -1.61 -19.10
N LEU A 384 4.76 -1.12 -18.24
CA LEU A 384 6.20 -1.22 -18.47
C LEU A 384 6.69 -2.66 -18.57
N LEU A 385 6.17 -3.54 -17.71
CA LEU A 385 6.54 -4.96 -17.73
C LEU A 385 6.03 -5.67 -18.99
N GLU A 386 4.79 -5.41 -19.42
CA GLU A 386 4.25 -5.99 -20.65
C GLU A 386 5.00 -5.51 -21.90
N GLN A 387 5.49 -4.27 -21.90
CA GLN A 387 6.26 -3.69 -23.01
C GLN A 387 7.77 -4.01 -22.94
N GLY A 388 8.24 -4.74 -21.92
CA GLY A 388 9.66 -5.05 -21.73
C GLY A 388 10.54 -3.83 -21.36
N LEU A 389 9.92 -2.73 -20.92
CA LEU A 389 10.53 -1.45 -20.53
C LEU A 389 10.85 -1.36 -19.03
N GLY A 390 10.35 -2.31 -18.23
CA GLY A 390 10.62 -2.41 -16.81
C GLY A 390 11.11 -3.80 -16.40
N VAL A 391 11.70 -3.88 -15.21
CA VAL A 391 12.08 -5.13 -14.55
C VAL A 391 11.30 -5.30 -13.25
N PRO A 392 10.72 -6.48 -12.99
CA PRO A 392 9.93 -6.69 -11.78
C PRO A 392 10.85 -6.80 -10.57
N MET A 393 10.51 -6.08 -9.50
CA MET A 393 11.13 -6.19 -8.19
C MET A 393 10.05 -6.62 -7.20
N PHE A 394 10.19 -7.77 -6.55
CA PHE A 394 9.24 -8.12 -5.50
C PHE A 394 9.61 -7.39 -4.21
N GLU A 395 8.60 -6.92 -3.48
CA GLU A 395 8.78 -6.34 -2.16
C GLU A 395 9.40 -7.37 -1.21
N THR A 396 10.73 -7.39 -1.15
CA THR A 396 11.49 -7.94 -0.03
C THR A 396 11.66 -6.82 0.99
N ASN A 397 11.24 -7.05 2.22
CA ASN A 397 11.32 -6.08 3.31
C ASN A 397 12.80 -5.83 3.65
N PRO A 398 13.46 -4.81 3.03
CA PRO A 398 13.70 -3.53 3.70
C PRO A 398 13.59 -2.28 2.80
N ILE A 399 13.12 -2.37 1.55
CA ILE A 399 13.14 -1.21 0.63
C ILE A 399 11.94 -0.28 0.81
N LEU A 400 10.78 -0.84 1.14
CA LEU A 400 9.55 -0.08 1.28
C LEU A 400 8.72 -0.55 2.46
N VAL A 401 8.02 0.38 3.11
CA VAL A 401 7.13 0.08 4.23
C VAL A 401 5.92 0.99 4.25
N TYR A 402 4.78 0.40 4.57
CA TYR A 402 3.52 1.10 4.75
C TYR A 402 3.18 1.08 6.24
N TYR A 403 3.08 2.26 6.83
CA TYR A 403 2.67 2.44 8.20
C TYR A 403 1.38 3.23 8.28
N SER A 404 0.74 3.14 9.43
CA SER A 404 -0.41 3.98 9.76
C SER A 404 -0.17 4.69 11.08
N ILE A 405 -0.54 5.96 11.12
CA ILE A 405 -0.72 6.68 12.38
C ILE A 405 -2.12 6.40 12.93
N GLU A 406 -2.25 6.25 14.24
CA GLU A 406 -3.53 5.99 14.92
C GLU A 406 -3.53 6.64 16.31
N GLU A 407 -4.62 6.55 17.07
CA GLU A 407 -4.72 7.17 18.40
C GLU A 407 -3.75 6.56 19.43
N GLY A 408 -3.24 5.36 19.18
CA GLY A 408 -2.37 4.62 20.09
C GLY A 408 -0.91 5.13 20.09
N ILE A 409 -0.52 5.89 21.11
CA ILE A 409 0.83 6.46 21.27
C ILE A 409 1.95 5.42 21.10
N LEU A 410 1.83 4.22 21.67
CA LEU A 410 2.87 3.18 21.58
C LEU A 410 3.10 2.69 20.13
N LYS A 411 2.03 2.61 19.32
CA LYS A 411 2.15 2.20 17.91
C LYS A 411 2.86 3.30 17.11
N ASN A 412 2.48 4.55 17.34
CA ASN A 412 3.11 5.72 16.73
C ASN A 412 4.58 5.86 17.14
N GLN A 413 4.93 5.57 18.40
CA GLN A 413 6.33 5.56 18.87
C GLN A 413 7.19 4.53 18.13
N ASN A 414 6.68 3.32 17.94
CA ASN A 414 7.40 2.28 17.20
C ASN A 414 7.58 2.67 15.74
N LEU A 415 6.53 3.19 15.10
CA LEU A 415 6.59 3.77 13.76
C LEU A 415 7.70 4.83 13.66
N LEU A 416 7.68 5.84 14.53
CA LEU A 416 8.63 6.95 14.49
C LEU A 416 10.06 6.49 14.79
N LYS A 417 10.23 5.48 15.64
CA LYS A 417 11.52 4.83 15.87
C LYS A 417 12.06 4.19 14.59
N GLU A 418 11.23 3.48 13.82
CA GLU A 418 11.63 2.87 12.55
C GLU A 418 11.99 3.93 11.50
N ILE A 419 11.20 5.00 11.37
CA ILE A 419 11.51 6.13 10.48
C ILE A 419 12.85 6.75 10.88
N LYS A 420 13.05 7.03 12.18
CA LYS A 420 14.29 7.60 12.72
C LYS A 420 15.52 6.72 12.49
N MET A 421 15.37 5.40 12.40
CA MET A 421 16.49 4.51 12.09
C MET A 421 16.96 4.63 10.63
N LYS A 422 16.17 5.24 9.73
CA LYS A 422 16.55 5.50 8.32
C LYS A 422 16.97 4.22 7.56
N LYS A 423 16.42 3.06 7.95
CA LYS A 423 16.75 1.76 7.33
C LYS A 423 15.97 1.48 6.05
N THR A 424 14.76 2.01 5.96
CA THR A 424 13.84 1.79 4.84
C THR A 424 13.82 3.06 3.98
N PRO A 425 14.22 2.99 2.70
CA PRO A 425 14.20 4.12 1.77
C PRO A 425 12.81 4.70 1.53
N PHE A 426 11.80 3.88 1.26
CA PHE A 426 10.47 4.38 0.93
C PHE A 426 9.48 4.10 2.06
N VAL A 427 8.90 5.15 2.62
CA VAL A 427 7.94 5.04 3.72
C VAL A 427 6.65 5.73 3.33
N CYS A 428 5.51 5.09 3.56
CA CYS A 428 4.19 5.73 3.53
C CYS A 428 3.64 5.77 4.96
N VAL A 429 3.11 6.92 5.38
CA VAL A 429 2.52 7.12 6.71
C VAL A 429 1.06 7.54 6.58
N ASN A 430 0.17 6.55 6.47
CA ASN A 430 -1.23 6.78 6.19
C ASN A 430 -2.06 7.11 7.45
N ASP A 431 -3.15 7.87 7.30
CA ASP A 431 -4.13 8.12 8.37
C ASP A 431 -4.94 6.84 8.66
N ASN A 432 -4.97 6.40 9.92
CA ASN A 432 -5.86 5.34 10.39
C ASN A 432 -6.57 5.72 11.71
N PHE A 433 -6.83 7.01 11.91
CA PHE A 433 -7.64 7.49 13.02
C PHE A 433 -9.10 7.05 12.84
N ASN A 434 -9.70 6.53 13.91
CA ASN A 434 -11.12 6.22 13.98
C ASN A 434 -11.99 7.45 14.27
N GLY A 435 -11.37 8.52 14.81
CA GLY A 435 -12.01 9.82 15.01
C GLY A 435 -13.06 9.88 16.12
N LYS A 436 -13.16 8.86 16.98
CA LYS A 436 -14.13 8.83 18.09
C LYS A 436 -13.75 9.75 19.25
N ASP A 437 -12.46 9.97 19.43
CA ASP A 437 -11.92 10.86 20.46
C ASP A 437 -10.95 11.83 19.81
N MET A 438 -11.42 13.06 19.56
CA MET A 438 -10.61 14.07 18.87
C MET A 438 -9.42 14.52 19.70
N TYR A 439 -9.50 14.43 21.03
CA TYR A 439 -8.37 14.78 21.89
C TYR A 439 -7.18 13.83 21.68
N LEU A 440 -7.45 12.52 21.60
CA LEU A 440 -6.41 11.53 21.32
C LEU A 440 -5.84 11.66 19.91
N VAL A 441 -6.67 12.04 18.93
CA VAL A 441 -6.21 12.32 17.57
C VAL A 441 -5.27 13.53 17.56
N ASP A 442 -5.66 14.62 18.23
CA ASP A 442 -4.85 15.84 18.32
C ASP A 442 -3.53 15.60 19.07
N GLU A 443 -3.55 14.78 20.14
CA GLU A 443 -2.35 14.37 20.88
C GLU A 443 -1.41 13.53 19.99
N ALA A 444 -1.95 12.56 19.25
CA ALA A 444 -1.18 11.72 18.34
C ALA A 444 -0.56 12.53 17.20
N ILE A 445 -1.30 13.45 16.59
CA ILE A 445 -0.81 14.36 15.55
C ILE A 445 0.28 15.29 16.10
N SER A 446 0.06 15.86 17.29
CA SER A 446 1.04 16.75 17.94
C SER A 446 2.35 16.01 18.25
N PHE A 447 2.24 14.78 18.77
CA PHE A 447 3.38 13.91 19.02
C PHE A 447 4.13 13.56 17.73
N PHE A 448 3.39 13.17 16.68
CA PHE A 448 3.97 12.87 15.36
C PHE A 448 4.73 14.06 14.81
N LYS A 449 4.13 15.26 14.78
CA LYS A 449 4.78 16.47 14.28
C LYS A 449 6.06 16.80 15.05
N SER A 450 6.01 16.75 16.38
CA SER A 450 7.16 17.01 17.25
C SER A 450 8.33 16.07 16.96
N GLU A 451 8.07 14.78 16.74
CA GLU A 451 9.12 13.82 16.39
C GLU A 451 9.60 13.98 14.95
N MET A 452 8.70 14.24 14.00
CA MET A 452 9.05 14.42 12.60
C MET A 452 9.90 15.68 12.35
N ASP A 453 9.70 16.77 13.11
CA ASP A 453 10.59 17.93 13.10
C ASP A 453 12.01 17.61 13.59
N LYS A 454 12.17 16.61 14.47
CA LYS A 454 13.50 16.11 14.91
C LYS A 454 14.11 15.17 13.87
N ILE A 455 13.28 14.39 13.17
CA ILE A 455 13.72 13.42 12.16
C ILE A 455 14.13 14.12 10.85
N TYR A 456 13.42 15.17 10.46
CA TYR A 456 13.64 15.97 9.25
C TYR A 456 13.77 17.47 9.58
N PRO A 457 14.88 17.89 10.20
CA PRO A 457 15.07 19.27 10.64
C PRO A 457 15.44 20.22 9.50
N LYS A 458 15.92 19.73 8.35
CA LYS A 458 16.40 20.60 7.26
C LYS A 458 15.23 21.10 6.43
N LYS A 459 14.99 22.41 6.50
CA LYS A 459 14.02 23.10 5.64
C LYS A 459 14.48 23.04 4.17
N THR A 460 13.52 22.88 3.28
CA THR A 460 13.70 23.03 1.84
C THR A 460 13.96 24.50 1.45
N PRO A 461 14.52 24.77 0.26
CA PRO A 461 14.81 26.15 -0.20
C PRO A 461 13.59 27.09 -0.33
N PHE A 462 12.38 26.51 -0.32
CA PHE A 462 11.11 27.21 -0.49
C PHE A 462 10.25 27.20 0.79
N GLU A 463 10.79 26.78 1.93
CA GLU A 463 10.20 26.97 3.26
C GLU A 463 10.54 28.34 3.85
N ILE A 464 9.64 28.89 4.69
CA ILE A 464 9.83 30.13 5.46
C ILE A 464 10.91 29.95 6.54
#